data_AF-A0A7D7A5Y3-F1
#
_entry.id   AF-A0A7D7A5Y3-F1
#
_cell.length_a   1.000
_cell.length_b   1.000
_cell.length_c   1.000
_cell.angle_alpha   90.00
_cell.angle_beta   90.00
_cell.angle_gamma   90.00
#
_symmetry.space_group_name_H-M   'P 1'
#
loop_
_entity.id
_entity.type
_entity.pdbx_description
1 polymer ?
#
loop_
_entity_poly.entity_id
_entity_poly.type
_entity_poly.pdbx_seq_one_letter_code
_entity_poly.pdbx_strand_id
1 'polypeptide(L)'
;MSTIQLNAADFERASRLFKNSRERCITLESNIKNNTENLLSSWQGESKKAFEKEYRTLEKGMSNYKDLLTEIADELSKISSAFTEADETIRRSLSGN
;
A
#
# COMPACT_ATOMS: atom_id res chain seq x y z
N MET A 1 -29.72 1.16 17.38
CA MET A 1 -28.24 1.11 17.43
C MET A 1 -27.79 0.49 16.12
N SER A 2 -27.06 1.23 15.28
CA SER A 2 -26.49 0.64 14.05
C SER A 2 -25.48 -0.42 14.47
N THR A 3 -25.82 -1.69 14.29
CA THR A 3 -24.87 -2.79 14.32
C THR A 3 -23.86 -2.51 13.21
N ILE A 4 -22.67 -2.09 13.59
CA ILE A 4 -21.53 -2.01 12.68
C ILE A 4 -21.28 -3.46 12.23
N GLN A 5 -21.81 -3.83 11.06
CA GLN A 5 -21.52 -5.10 10.40
C GLN A 5 -20.14 -5.02 9.72
N LEU A 6 -19.08 -4.71 10.48
CA LEU A 6 -17.73 -4.96 9.99
C LEU A 6 -17.45 -6.45 10.23
N ASN A 7 -17.33 -7.21 9.14
CA ASN A 7 -16.87 -8.59 9.19
C ASN A 7 -15.39 -8.68 8.77
N ALA A 8 -14.70 -9.74 9.18
CA ALA A 8 -13.29 -9.98 8.84
C ALA A 8 -13.03 -9.92 7.32
N ALA A 9 -14.02 -10.28 6.50
CA ALA A 9 -13.90 -10.25 5.04
C ALA A 9 -13.85 -8.84 4.45
N ASP A 10 -14.45 -7.83 5.09
CA ASP A 10 -14.36 -6.45 4.64
C ASP A 10 -12.98 -5.86 4.91
N PHE A 11 -12.36 -6.16 6.05
CA PHE A 11 -10.95 -5.81 6.33
C PHE A 11 -10.00 -6.48 5.33
N GLU A 12 -10.22 -7.74 5.02
CA GLU A 12 -9.39 -8.47 4.06
C GLU A 12 -9.60 -7.96 2.62
N ARG A 13 -10.84 -7.57 2.26
CA ARG A 13 -11.11 -6.88 0.98
C ARG A 13 -10.37 -5.56 0.90
N ALA A 14 -10.40 -4.75 1.97
CA ALA A 14 -9.68 -3.49 2.04
C ALA A 14 -8.16 -3.73 1.92
N SER A 15 -7.58 -4.65 2.70
CA SER A 15 -6.14 -5.01 2.62
C SER A 15 -5.72 -5.33 1.19
N ARG A 16 -6.51 -6.15 0.47
CA ARG A 16 -6.26 -6.46 -0.93
C ARG A 16 -6.28 -5.24 -1.85
N LEU A 17 -7.18 -4.27 -1.62
CA LEU A 17 -7.20 -3.03 -2.40
C LEU A 17 -5.92 -2.20 -2.19
N PHE A 18 -5.43 -2.10 -0.95
CA PHE A 18 -4.17 -1.43 -0.65
C PHE A 18 -2.97 -2.15 -1.29
N LYS A 19 -2.90 -3.49 -1.20
CA LYS A 19 -1.87 -4.30 -1.88
C LYS A 19 -1.89 -4.09 -3.40
N ASN A 20 -3.06 -4.16 -4.01
CA ASN A 20 -3.20 -3.93 -5.45
C ASN A 20 -2.80 -2.51 -5.86
N SER A 21 -3.08 -1.52 -5.01
CA SER A 21 -2.69 -0.13 -5.26
C SER A 21 -1.17 0.04 -5.20
N ARG A 22 -0.51 -0.62 -4.24
CA ARG A 22 0.96 -0.68 -4.15
C ARG A 22 1.58 -1.26 -5.41
N GLU A 23 1.06 -2.38 -5.92
CA GLU A 23 1.57 -2.99 -7.17
C GLU A 23 1.44 -2.06 -8.38
N ARG A 24 0.33 -1.32 -8.46
CA ARG A 24 0.15 -0.28 -9.48
C ARG A 24 1.18 0.83 -9.34
N CYS A 25 1.44 1.30 -8.11
CA CYS A 25 2.47 2.30 -7.85
C CYS A 25 3.87 1.82 -8.26
N ILE A 26 4.24 0.57 -7.97
CA ILE A 26 5.53 -0.02 -8.38
C ILE A 26 5.68 0.01 -9.90
N THR A 27 4.62 -0.37 -10.61
CA THR A 27 4.63 -0.37 -12.09
C THR A 27 4.78 1.05 -12.63
N LEU A 28 4.02 2.01 -12.09
CA LEU A 28 4.07 3.41 -12.51
C LEU A 28 5.43 4.04 -12.24
N GLU A 29 6.01 3.80 -11.06
CA GLU A 29 7.33 4.31 -10.69
C GLU A 29 8.42 3.75 -11.59
N SER A 30 8.38 2.45 -11.90
CA SER A 30 9.31 1.83 -12.85
C SER A 30 9.24 2.50 -14.22
N ASN A 31 8.02 2.73 -14.73
CA ASN A 31 7.82 3.41 -16.01
C ASN A 31 8.32 4.86 -16.00
N ILE A 32 8.05 5.61 -14.93
CA ILE A 32 8.53 6.99 -14.76
C ILE A 32 10.06 7.01 -14.71
N LYS A 33 10.67 6.10 -13.95
CA LYS A 33 12.11 5.98 -13.82
C LYS A 33 12.78 5.69 -15.16
N ASN A 34 12.31 4.68 -15.89
CA ASN A 34 12.86 4.33 -17.20
C ASN A 34 12.77 5.50 -18.18
N ASN A 35 11.62 6.18 -18.25
CA ASN A 35 11.45 7.36 -19.11
C ASN A 35 12.37 8.52 -18.70
N THR A 36 12.54 8.72 -17.39
CA THR A 36 13.41 9.76 -16.85
C THR A 36 14.88 9.47 -17.17
N GLU A 37 15.34 8.24 -16.97
CA GLU A 37 16.70 7.82 -17.30
C GLU A 37 16.98 8.00 -18.80
N ASN A 38 16.03 7.64 -19.66
CA ASN A 38 16.13 7.87 -21.10
C ASN A 38 16.23 9.37 -21.45
N LEU A 39 15.40 10.22 -20.83
CA LEU A 39 15.46 11.68 -21.03
C LEU A 39 16.82 12.24 -20.58
N LEU A 40 17.31 11.81 -19.43
CA LEU A 40 18.58 12.26 -18.86
C LEU A 40 19.79 11.81 -19.67
N SER A 41 19.68 10.71 -20.42
CA SER A 41 20.79 10.18 -21.23
C SER A 41 21.20 11.12 -22.37
N SER A 42 20.24 11.86 -22.95
CA SER A 42 20.47 12.79 -24.05
C SER A 42 20.54 14.27 -23.61
N TRP A 43 20.11 14.57 -22.39
CA TRP A 43 20.10 15.92 -21.84
C TRP A 43 21.42 16.28 -21.15
N GLN A 44 21.92 17.49 -21.40
CA GLN A 44 23.10 18.08 -20.77
C GLN A 44 22.84 19.50 -20.25
N GLY A 45 23.71 19.99 -19.37
CA GLY A 45 23.68 21.37 -18.85
C GLY A 45 23.08 21.50 -17.45
N GLU A 46 23.01 22.74 -16.96
CA GLU A 46 22.53 23.05 -15.60
C GLU A 46 21.03 22.74 -15.40
N SER A 47 20.22 22.86 -16.45
CA SER A 47 18.78 22.52 -16.39
C SER A 47 18.54 21.03 -16.12
N LYS A 48 19.40 20.14 -16.66
CA LYS A 48 19.40 18.72 -16.34
C LYS A 48 19.63 18.51 -14.84
N LYS A 49 20.67 19.13 -14.28
CA LYS A 49 21.03 18.98 -12.85
C LYS A 49 19.90 19.46 -11.93
N ALA A 50 19.26 20.57 -12.28
CA ALA A 50 18.11 21.10 -11.54
C ALA A 50 16.94 20.10 -11.55
N PHE A 51 16.59 19.59 -12.74
CA PHE A 51 15.54 18.58 -12.89
C PHE A 51 15.88 17.27 -12.13
N GLU A 52 17.10 16.74 -12.26
CA GLU A 52 17.53 15.53 -11.54
C GLU A 52 17.37 15.66 -10.03
N LYS A 53 17.71 16.83 -9.47
CA LYS A 53 17.56 17.10 -8.04
C LYS A 53 16.10 17.09 -7.60
N GLU A 54 15.23 17.75 -8.35
CA GLU A 54 13.79 17.79 -8.08
C GLU A 54 13.17 16.39 -8.24
N TYR A 55 13.50 15.70 -9.33
CA TYR A 55 13.05 14.35 -9.61
C TYR A 55 13.37 13.38 -8.48
N ARG A 56 14.63 13.35 -8.00
CA ARG A 56 15.05 12.48 -6.87
C ARG A 56 14.30 12.80 -5.57
N THR A 57 13.86 14.04 -5.39
CA THR A 57 13.05 14.42 -4.22
C THR A 57 11.64 13.85 -4.34
N LEU A 58 11.04 13.93 -5.52
CA LEU A 58 9.71 13.39 -5.80
C LEU A 58 9.69 11.84 -5.83
N GLU A 59 10.75 11.21 -6.34
CA GLU A 59 10.93 9.74 -6.34
C GLU A 59 10.85 9.17 -4.92
N LYS A 60 11.46 9.83 -3.94
CA LYS A 60 11.34 9.45 -2.52
C LYS A 60 9.88 9.50 -2.04
N GLY A 61 9.10 10.49 -2.47
CA GLY A 61 7.68 10.59 -2.16
C GLY A 61 6.88 9.40 -2.68
N MET A 62 7.20 8.91 -3.88
CA MET A 62 6.59 7.69 -4.43
C MET A 62 6.95 6.45 -3.60
N SER A 63 8.21 6.33 -3.17
CA SER A 63 8.64 5.25 -2.26
C SER A 63 7.86 5.26 -0.96
N ASN A 64 7.83 6.40 -0.26
CA ASN A 64 7.13 6.54 1.02
C ASN A 64 5.63 6.20 0.89
N TYR A 65 5.00 6.57 -0.23
CA TYR A 65 3.60 6.25 -0.46
C TYR A 65 3.36 4.74 -0.63
N LYS A 66 4.25 4.02 -1.33
CA LYS A 66 4.17 2.55 -1.41
C LYS A 66 4.33 1.88 -0.05
N ASP A 67 5.23 2.40 0.78
CA ASP A 67 5.47 1.88 2.12
C ASP A 67 4.22 2.06 2.99
N LEU A 68 3.61 3.25 2.95
CA LEU A 68 2.33 3.53 3.61
C LEU A 68 1.21 2.58 3.15
N LEU A 69 1.09 2.32 1.85
CA LEU A 69 0.10 1.38 1.32
C LEU A 69 0.33 -0.05 1.84
N THR A 70 1.59 -0.43 2.03
CA THR A 70 1.97 -1.74 2.57
C THR A 70 1.62 -1.84 4.05
N GLU A 71 1.98 -0.83 4.84
CA GLU A 71 1.68 -0.76 6.27
C GLU A 71 0.18 -0.84 6.54
N ILE A 72 -0.63 -0.05 5.82
CA ILE A 72 -2.09 -0.08 5.97
C ILE A 72 -2.65 -1.46 5.60
N ALA A 73 -2.15 -2.07 4.53
CA ALA A 73 -2.60 -3.41 4.13
C ALA A 73 -2.30 -4.47 5.20
N ASP A 74 -1.13 -4.39 5.82
CA ASP A 74 -0.70 -5.31 6.87
C ASP A 74 -1.51 -5.11 8.16
N GLU A 75 -1.79 -3.86 8.54
CA GLU A 75 -2.67 -3.56 9.67
C GLU A 75 -4.08 -4.10 9.45
N LEU A 76 -4.65 -3.91 8.26
CA LEU A 76 -5.97 -4.43 7.92
C LEU A 76 -6.02 -5.96 7.97
N SER A 77 -4.98 -6.65 7.50
CA SER A 77 -4.90 -8.12 7.61
C SER A 77 -4.76 -8.59 9.06
N LYS A 78 -4.00 -7.87 9.90
CA LYS A 78 -3.90 -8.16 11.34
C LYS A 78 -5.25 -7.99 12.04
N ILE A 79 -5.96 -6.91 11.74
CA ILE A 79 -7.31 -6.66 12.29
C ILE A 79 -8.27 -7.77 11.85
N SER A 80 -8.27 -8.15 10.56
CA SER A 80 -9.09 -9.26 10.06
C SER A 80 -8.83 -10.56 10.83
N SER A 81 -7.56 -10.90 11.05
CA SER A 81 -7.16 -12.11 11.79
C SER A 81 -7.64 -12.09 13.24
N ALA A 82 -7.47 -10.95 13.94
CA ALA A 82 -7.93 -10.79 15.32
C ALA A 82 -9.46 -10.90 15.44
N PHE A 83 -10.21 -10.36 14.47
CA PHE A 83 -11.66 -10.51 14.42
C PHE A 83 -12.09 -11.97 14.26
N THR A 84 -11.43 -12.72 13.36
CA THR A 84 -11.72 -14.14 13.17
C THR A 84 -11.43 -14.94 14.45
N GLU A 85 -10.27 -14.72 15.08
CA GLU A 85 -9.90 -15.43 16.31
C GLU A 85 -10.85 -15.15 17.48
N ALA A 86 -11.30 -13.90 17.64
CA ALA A 86 -12.28 -13.53 18.64
C ALA A 86 -13.61 -14.27 18.41
N ASP A 87 -14.09 -14.31 17.16
CA ASP A 87 -15.33 -15.01 16.81
C ASP A 87 -15.22 -16.53 17.02
N GLU A 88 -14.08 -17.13 16.69
CA GLU A 88 -13.81 -18.54 16.98
C GLU A 88 -13.84 -18.85 18.48
N THR A 89 -13.24 -17.98 19.29
CA THR A 89 -13.17 -18.13 20.73
C THR A 89 -14.57 -18.10 21.35
N ILE A 90 -15.39 -17.13 20.94
CA ILE A 90 -16.79 -17.03 21.37
C ILE A 90 -17.55 -18.30 20.97
N ARG A 91 -17.44 -18.74 19.72
CA ARG A 91 -18.10 -19.96 19.24
C ARG A 91 -17.71 -21.20 20.05
N ARG A 92 -16.42 -21.38 20.36
CA ARG A 92 -15.94 -22.50 21.21
C ARG A 92 -16.53 -22.43 22.62
N SER A 93 -16.62 -21.23 23.21
CA SER A 93 -17.21 -21.05 24.54
C SER A 93 -18.72 -21.38 24.57
N LEU A 94 -19.44 -21.11 23.48
CA LEU A 94 -20.87 -21.38 23.36
C LEU A 94 -21.18 -22.85 23.04
N SER A 95 -20.26 -23.58 22.42
CA SER A 95 -20.41 -25.00 22.06
C SER A 95 -19.89 -25.97 23.12
N GLY A 96 -19.27 -25.45 24.19
CA GLY A 96 -18.80 -26.20 25.36
C GLY A 96 -19.79 -26.27 26.53
N ASN A 97 -21.03 -25.81 26.35
CA ASN A 97 -22.19 -26.02 27.24
C ASN A 97 -23.27 -26.81 26.49
#